data_AF-A0A935Q5U3-F1
#
_entry.id   AF-A0A935Q5U3-F1
#
_cell.length_a   1.000
_cell.length_b   1.000
_cell.length_c   1.000
_cell.angle_alpha   90.00
_cell.angle_beta   90.00
_cell.angle_gamma   90.00
#
_symmetry.space_group_name_H-M   'P 1'
#
loop_
_entity.id
_entity.type
_entity.pdbx_description
1 polymer ?
#
loop_
_entity_poly.entity_id
_entity_poly.type
_entity_poly.pdbx_seq_one_letter_code
_entity_poly.pdbx_strand_id
1 'polypeptide(L)'
;MKKAILIFLIFLNFSVNAQSVPGPATYPVKGLLMSVKDWGSRSIMILNAFFEETKDSIISQIGEEEFDEMKSNCSSSGWPQGVYSSGMSDEDEVAFDRKLNELKMYRIASYTHKYNGKIFDRYVIVRVPFEENKNWNPRIQWKGNIYFLLKEKDIELIQ
;
A
#
# COMPACT_ATOMS: atom_id res chain seq x y z
N MET A 1 74.50 0.10 -3.54
CA MET A 1 73.43 0.28 -2.53
C MET A 1 72.15 0.73 -3.23
N LYS A 2 71.17 -0.17 -3.40
CA LYS A 2 69.83 0.16 -3.94
C LYS A 2 68.80 -0.26 -2.89
N LYS A 3 68.07 0.71 -2.34
CA LYS A 3 66.99 0.48 -1.37
C LYS A 3 65.74 0.04 -2.15
N ALA A 4 65.27 -1.19 -1.92
CA ALA A 4 63.97 -1.63 -2.41
C ALA A 4 62.89 -1.13 -1.44
N ILE A 5 61.95 -0.33 -1.94
CA ILE A 5 60.78 0.13 -1.20
C ILE A 5 59.72 -0.97 -1.30
N LEU A 6 59.33 -1.53 -0.15
CA LEU A 6 58.26 -2.51 -0.03
C LEU A 6 56.92 -1.76 0.08
N ILE A 7 56.08 -1.82 -0.95
CA ILE A 7 54.73 -1.24 -0.93
C ILE A 7 53.77 -2.31 -0.38
N PHE A 8 53.21 -2.03 0.80
CA PHE A 8 52.19 -2.87 1.44
C PHE A 8 50.81 -2.48 0.87
N LEU A 9 50.27 -3.30 -0.04
CA LEU A 9 48.91 -3.13 -0.56
C LEU A 9 47.91 -3.74 0.43
N ILE A 10 47.29 -2.88 1.24
CA ILE A 10 46.16 -3.27 2.09
C ILE A 10 44.92 -3.36 1.20
N PHE A 11 44.45 -4.58 0.93
CA PHE A 11 43.14 -4.81 0.33
C PHE A 11 42.05 -4.54 1.38
N LEU A 12 41.43 -3.36 1.32
CA LEU A 12 40.18 -3.08 2.00
C LEU A 12 39.06 -3.90 1.33
N ASN A 13 38.68 -5.01 1.95
CA ASN A 13 37.46 -5.75 1.61
C ASN A 13 36.26 -4.89 2.00
N PHE A 14 35.78 -4.04 1.08
CA PHE A 14 34.43 -3.52 1.15
C PHE A 14 33.48 -4.70 0.90
N SER A 15 32.99 -5.30 1.99
CA SER A 15 31.80 -6.15 1.91
C SER A 15 30.65 -5.22 1.52
N VAL A 16 30.33 -5.19 0.23
CA VAL A 16 29.07 -4.64 -0.25
C VAL A 16 28.00 -5.53 0.38
N ASN A 17 27.41 -5.08 1.49
CA ASN A 17 26.13 -5.59 1.95
C ASN A 17 25.15 -5.30 0.81
N ALA A 18 24.97 -6.26 -0.08
CA ALA A 18 23.80 -6.32 -0.92
C ALA A 18 22.63 -6.48 0.05
N GLN A 19 22.01 -5.37 0.47
CA GLN A 19 20.66 -5.41 0.97
C GLN A 19 19.84 -6.09 -0.13
N SER A 20 19.48 -7.34 0.10
CA SER A 20 18.48 -8.02 -0.70
C SER A 20 17.27 -7.10 -0.72
N VAL A 21 16.94 -6.55 -1.89
CA VAL A 21 15.64 -5.92 -2.10
C VAL A 21 14.64 -7.01 -1.71
N PRO A 22 13.82 -6.83 -0.66
CA PRO A 22 12.84 -7.84 -0.29
C PRO A 22 12.00 -8.14 -1.52
N GLY A 23 11.83 -9.43 -1.82
CA GLY A 23 10.85 -9.85 -2.82
C GLY A 23 9.46 -9.32 -2.44
N PRO A 24 8.48 -9.34 -3.36
CA PRO A 24 7.12 -8.90 -3.03
C PRO A 24 6.61 -9.65 -1.79
N ALA A 25 6.14 -8.89 -0.78
CA ALA A 25 5.64 -9.46 0.46
C ALA A 25 4.50 -10.44 0.16
N THR A 26 4.65 -11.69 0.60
CA THR A 26 3.62 -12.73 0.48
C THR A 26 2.85 -12.82 1.78
N TYR A 27 1.61 -12.34 1.75
CA TYR A 27 0.74 -12.30 2.93
C TYR A 27 -0.11 -13.57 3.08
N PRO A 28 -0.38 -14.01 4.32
CA PRO A 28 -1.11 -15.25 4.58
C PRO A 28 -2.56 -15.20 4.11
N VAL A 29 -3.15 -14.01 4.03
CA VAL A 29 -4.54 -13.81 3.60
C VAL A 29 -4.53 -13.20 2.20
N LYS A 30 -5.10 -13.92 1.22
CA LYS A 30 -5.31 -13.38 -0.13
C LYS A 30 -6.39 -12.28 -0.14
N GLY A 31 -7.39 -12.41 0.71
CA GLY A 31 -8.56 -11.52 0.77
C GLY A 31 -9.66 -11.93 -0.19
N LEU A 32 -10.75 -11.17 -0.19
CA LEU A 32 -11.92 -11.39 -1.05
C LEU A 32 -11.90 -10.41 -2.22
N LEU A 33 -12.00 -10.91 -3.45
CA LEU A 33 -12.01 -10.07 -4.65
C LEU A 33 -13.18 -9.09 -4.60
N MET A 34 -12.95 -7.85 -5.03
CA MET A 34 -13.95 -6.79 -4.94
C MET A 34 -13.84 -5.75 -6.05
N SER A 35 -14.91 -4.99 -6.22
CA SER A 35 -14.98 -3.74 -6.99
C SER A 35 -15.39 -2.56 -6.08
N VAL A 36 -15.16 -1.34 -6.54
CA VAL A 36 -15.57 -0.11 -5.85
C VAL A 36 -16.71 0.56 -6.60
N LYS A 37 -17.83 0.77 -5.91
CA LYS A 37 -19.02 1.43 -6.45
C LYS A 37 -18.91 2.94 -6.37
N ASP A 38 -18.30 3.43 -5.30
CA ASP A 38 -18.07 4.85 -5.04
C ASP A 38 -16.69 5.03 -4.40
N TRP A 39 -15.79 5.72 -5.09
CA TRP A 39 -14.45 6.01 -4.56
C TRP A 39 -14.45 7.14 -3.53
N GLY A 40 -15.56 7.86 -3.39
CA GLY A 40 -15.70 9.01 -2.51
C GLY A 40 -14.59 10.04 -2.72
N SER A 41 -14.20 10.72 -1.64
CA SER A 41 -13.03 11.60 -1.65
C SER A 41 -11.76 10.78 -1.41
N ARG A 42 -10.89 10.68 -2.42
CA ARG A 42 -9.60 9.97 -2.34
C ARG A 42 -8.49 10.76 -1.64
N SER A 43 -8.77 11.96 -1.15
CA SER A 43 -7.81 12.73 -0.35
C SER A 43 -7.86 12.26 1.10
N ILE A 44 -7.00 11.31 1.46
CA ILE A 44 -6.91 10.82 2.84
C ILE A 44 -5.47 10.91 3.33
N MET A 45 -5.24 11.86 4.25
CA MET A 45 -4.10 11.83 5.14
C MET A 45 -4.49 10.99 6.35
N ILE A 46 -4.08 9.73 6.38
CA ILE A 46 -4.31 8.85 7.53
C ILE A 46 -3.21 9.10 8.55
N LEU A 47 -3.58 9.65 9.70
CA LEU A 47 -2.68 9.79 10.85
C LEU A 47 -2.57 8.45 11.59
N ASN A 48 -1.43 8.18 12.24
CA ASN A 48 -1.25 6.97 13.05
C ASN A 48 -2.38 6.74 14.07
N ALA A 49 -2.86 7.82 14.70
CA ALA A 49 -3.96 7.80 15.66
C ALA A 49 -5.29 7.24 15.11
N PHE A 50 -5.44 7.20 13.78
CA PHE A 50 -6.64 6.69 13.11
C PHE A 50 -6.90 5.20 13.39
N PHE A 51 -5.83 4.41 13.56
CA PHE A 51 -5.99 2.96 13.77
C PHE A 51 -5.91 2.52 15.22
N GLU A 52 -5.41 3.35 16.15
CA GLU A 52 -5.07 2.96 17.53
C GLU A 52 -6.19 2.18 18.24
N GLU A 53 -7.44 2.67 18.20
CA GLU A 53 -8.57 1.99 18.86
C GLU A 53 -9.06 0.71 18.16
N THR A 54 -8.59 0.45 16.94
CA THR A 54 -9.05 -0.65 16.09
C THR A 54 -7.94 -1.58 15.63
N LYS A 55 -6.69 -1.29 16.05
CA LYS A 55 -5.46 -1.97 15.65
C LYS A 55 -5.57 -3.47 15.86
N ASP A 56 -5.92 -3.90 17.07
CA ASP A 56 -5.95 -5.33 17.41
C ASP A 56 -6.95 -6.12 16.54
N SER A 57 -8.12 -5.52 16.26
CA SER A 57 -9.14 -6.10 15.38
C SER A 57 -8.62 -6.25 13.96
N ILE A 58 -7.86 -5.28 13.45
CA ILE A 58 -7.27 -5.33 12.12
C ILE A 58 -6.14 -6.36 12.07
N ILE A 59 -5.20 -6.32 13.03
CA ILE A 59 -4.06 -7.24 13.11
C ILE A 59 -4.54 -8.69 13.20
N SER A 60 -5.61 -8.96 13.93
CA SER A 60 -6.19 -10.32 14.00
C SER A 60 -6.64 -10.88 12.64
N GLN A 61 -6.87 -10.02 11.65
CA GLN A 61 -7.31 -10.40 10.29
C GLN A 61 -6.14 -10.50 9.31
N ILE A 62 -5.15 -9.61 9.38
CA ILE A 62 -4.10 -9.48 8.34
C ILE A 62 -2.67 -9.75 8.85
N GLY A 63 -2.48 -9.83 10.16
CA GLY A 63 -1.16 -9.94 10.79
C GLY A 63 -0.47 -8.59 11.00
N GLU A 64 0.53 -8.58 11.88
CA GLU A 64 1.24 -7.37 12.28
C GLU A 64 2.10 -6.79 11.15
N GLU A 65 2.80 -7.65 10.40
CA GLU A 65 3.65 -7.25 9.27
C GLU A 65 2.83 -6.51 8.19
N GLU A 66 1.69 -7.08 7.78
CA GLU A 66 0.84 -6.45 6.77
C GLU A 66 0.20 -5.15 7.28
N PHE A 67 -0.16 -5.11 8.57
CA PHE A 67 -0.70 -3.90 9.18
C PHE A 67 0.33 -2.76 9.20
N ASP A 68 1.60 -3.06 9.45
CA ASP A 68 2.66 -2.07 9.42
C ASP A 68 2.95 -1.56 8.00
N GLU A 69 2.99 -2.44 6.97
CA GLU A 69 3.08 -1.99 5.56
C GLU A 69 1.88 -1.11 5.20
N MET A 70 0.66 -1.55 5.55
CA MET A 70 -0.58 -0.85 5.23
C MET A 70 -0.59 0.57 5.78
N LYS A 71 -0.18 0.79 7.03
CA LYS A 71 -0.13 2.14 7.60
C LYS A 71 0.79 3.08 6.82
N SER A 72 1.93 2.57 6.34
CA SER A 72 2.87 3.37 5.55
C SER A 72 2.36 3.65 4.14
N ASN A 73 1.64 2.69 3.55
CA ASN A 73 1.24 2.72 2.13
C ASN A 73 -0.22 3.11 1.90
N CYS A 74 -1.01 3.37 2.94
CA CYS A 74 -2.40 3.85 2.84
C CYS A 74 -2.47 5.38 2.96
N SER A 75 -1.78 6.09 2.06
CA SER A 75 -1.78 7.56 2.01
C SER A 75 -1.38 8.04 0.62
N SER A 76 -1.71 9.29 0.27
CA SER A 76 -1.30 9.88 -1.01
C SER A 76 0.22 9.91 -1.23
N SER A 77 1.01 9.97 -0.16
CA SER A 77 2.48 9.87 -0.21
C SER A 77 3.00 8.43 -0.31
N GLY A 78 2.23 7.45 0.17
CA GLY A 78 2.54 6.03 0.04
C GLY A 78 2.09 5.44 -1.29
N TRP A 79 1.14 6.11 -1.96
CA TRP A 79 0.68 5.70 -3.28
C TRP A 79 1.64 6.15 -4.38
N PRO A 80 1.82 5.32 -5.41
CA PRO A 80 2.58 5.71 -6.57
C PRO A 80 1.95 6.89 -7.31
N GLN A 81 2.83 7.72 -7.88
CA GLN A 81 2.42 8.91 -8.61
C GLN A 81 1.48 8.54 -9.77
N GLY A 82 0.29 9.16 -9.78
CA GLY A 82 -0.76 8.87 -10.76
C GLY A 82 -1.79 7.84 -10.31
N VAL A 83 -1.67 7.23 -9.13
CA VAL A 83 -2.78 6.53 -8.43
C VAL A 83 -3.57 7.50 -7.55
N TYR A 84 -2.94 8.63 -7.19
CA TYR A 84 -3.59 9.82 -6.68
C TYR A 84 -3.54 10.92 -7.73
N SER A 85 -4.64 11.63 -7.92
CA SER A 85 -4.63 12.89 -8.64
C SER A 85 -5.62 13.86 -8.01
N SER A 86 -5.19 15.10 -7.82
CA SER A 86 -5.94 16.18 -7.20
C SER A 86 -6.12 17.32 -8.19
N GLY A 87 -7.27 17.99 -8.17
CA GLY A 87 -7.54 19.11 -9.09
C GLY A 87 -7.84 18.67 -10.52
N MET A 88 -8.37 17.45 -10.69
CA MET A 88 -8.97 16.99 -11.95
C MET A 88 -10.34 17.63 -12.14
N SER A 89 -10.79 17.72 -13.39
CA SER A 89 -12.19 17.99 -13.68
C SER A 89 -13.07 16.81 -13.26
N ASP A 90 -14.37 17.03 -13.04
CA ASP A 90 -15.30 15.94 -12.70
C ASP A 90 -15.30 14.82 -13.76
N GLU A 91 -15.16 15.17 -15.05
CA GLU A 91 -15.11 14.20 -16.15
C GLU A 91 -13.85 13.34 -16.11
N ASP A 92 -12.69 13.98 -15.89
CA ASP A 92 -11.41 13.28 -15.73
C ASP A 92 -11.41 12.42 -14.46
N GLU A 93 -12.08 12.87 -13.40
CA GLU A 93 -12.22 12.13 -12.16
C GLU A 93 -13.02 10.84 -12.38
N VAL A 94 -14.17 10.92 -13.05
CA VAL A 94 -14.97 9.73 -13.41
C VAL A 94 -14.20 8.78 -14.32
N ALA A 95 -13.44 9.31 -15.30
CA ALA A 95 -12.60 8.47 -16.17
C ALA A 95 -11.48 7.78 -15.38
N PHE A 96 -10.87 8.48 -14.44
CA PHE A 96 -9.84 7.95 -13.56
C PHE A 96 -10.39 6.85 -12.64
N ASP A 97 -11.59 7.02 -12.09
CA ASP A 97 -12.26 6.05 -11.21
C ASP A 97 -12.60 4.76 -11.95
N ARG A 98 -13.07 4.88 -13.20
CA ARG A 98 -13.25 3.72 -14.08
C ARG A 98 -11.94 2.99 -14.31
N LYS A 99 -10.85 3.73 -14.52
CA LYS A 99 -9.53 3.14 -14.70
C LYS A 99 -9.05 2.44 -13.43
N LEU A 100 -9.25 3.02 -12.25
CA LEU A 100 -8.95 2.38 -10.95
C LEU A 100 -9.74 1.08 -10.75
N ASN A 101 -10.99 1.01 -11.21
CA ASN A 101 -11.81 -0.19 -11.14
C ASN A 101 -11.32 -1.36 -12.02
N GLU A 102 -10.33 -1.15 -12.91
CA GLU A 102 -9.66 -2.24 -13.61
C GLU A 102 -8.62 -2.98 -12.74
N LEU A 103 -8.26 -2.41 -11.59
CA LEU A 103 -7.34 -3.05 -10.65
C LEU A 103 -7.97 -4.28 -10.02
N LYS A 104 -7.18 -5.34 -9.89
CA LYS A 104 -7.50 -6.45 -9.00
C LYS A 104 -7.31 -6.01 -7.55
N MET A 105 -8.42 -5.93 -6.84
CA MET A 105 -8.50 -5.42 -5.47
C MET A 105 -9.07 -6.49 -4.55
N TYR A 106 -8.49 -6.63 -3.36
CA TYR A 106 -8.93 -7.60 -2.38
C TYR A 106 -9.26 -6.91 -1.06
N ARG A 107 -10.46 -7.17 -0.54
CA ARG A 107 -10.78 -6.87 0.85
C ARG A 107 -10.00 -7.82 1.75
N ILE A 108 -9.09 -7.29 2.54
CA ILE A 108 -8.24 -8.06 3.47
C ILE A 108 -8.69 -7.91 4.93
N ALA A 109 -9.37 -6.81 5.27
CA ALA A 109 -9.98 -6.63 6.59
C ALA A 109 -11.28 -5.83 6.52
N SER A 110 -12.14 -6.00 7.51
CA SER A 110 -13.27 -5.12 7.79
C SER A 110 -13.30 -4.75 9.27
N TYR A 111 -13.64 -3.51 9.59
CA TYR A 111 -13.68 -3.06 10.98
C TYR A 111 -14.63 -1.87 11.16
N THR A 112 -15.16 -1.71 12.36
CA THR A 112 -15.89 -0.50 12.77
C THR A 112 -14.87 0.52 13.26
N HIS A 113 -14.71 1.64 12.55
CA HIS A 113 -13.77 2.68 12.95
C HIS A 113 -14.25 3.41 14.21
N LYS A 114 -13.32 3.54 15.16
CA LYS A 114 -13.51 4.26 16.41
C LYS A 114 -12.39 5.27 16.60
N TYR A 115 -12.75 6.46 17.08
CA TYR A 115 -11.79 7.51 17.39
C TYR A 115 -12.32 8.41 18.51
N ASN A 116 -11.51 8.63 19.53
CA ASN A 116 -11.89 9.32 20.78
C ASN A 116 -13.18 8.74 21.39
N GLY A 117 -13.32 7.41 21.40
CA GLY A 117 -14.49 6.71 21.93
C GLY A 117 -15.78 6.88 21.12
N LYS A 118 -15.74 7.53 19.95
CA LYS A 118 -16.89 7.67 19.04
C LYS A 118 -16.80 6.62 17.94
N ILE A 119 -17.95 6.03 17.60
CA ILE A 119 -18.11 5.16 16.44
C ILE A 119 -18.45 6.03 15.23
N PHE A 120 -17.72 5.85 14.13
CA PHE A 120 -17.92 6.62 12.91
C PHE A 120 -18.66 5.81 11.84
N ASP A 121 -18.01 4.80 11.29
CA ASP A 121 -18.54 3.99 10.19
C ASP A 121 -17.84 2.64 10.13
N ARG A 122 -18.30 1.75 9.25
CA ARG A 122 -17.61 0.51 8.91
C ARG A 122 -16.73 0.72 7.70
N TYR A 123 -15.46 0.38 7.85
CA TYR A 123 -14.45 0.48 6.81
C TYR A 123 -13.91 -0.89 6.45
N VAL A 124 -13.39 -0.96 5.23
CA VAL A 124 -12.63 -2.08 4.71
C VAL A 124 -11.22 -1.62 4.37
N ILE A 125 -10.26 -2.50 4.64
CA ILE A 125 -8.90 -2.35 4.13
C ILE A 125 -8.81 -3.14 2.84
N VAL A 126 -8.44 -2.46 1.78
CA VAL A 126 -8.31 -3.01 0.44
C VAL A 126 -6.83 -3.08 0.08
N ARG A 127 -6.37 -4.25 -0.36
CA ARG A 127 -5.04 -4.44 -0.92
C ARG A 127 -5.12 -4.57 -2.44
N VAL A 128 -4.26 -3.85 -3.13
CA VAL A 128 -4.01 -3.97 -4.57
C VAL A 128 -2.60 -4.55 -4.75
N PRO A 129 -2.50 -5.87 -5.01
CA PRO A 129 -1.20 -6.51 -5.10
C PRO A 129 -0.45 -6.08 -6.35
N PHE A 130 0.83 -5.72 -6.21
CA PHE A 130 1.67 -5.30 -7.33
C PHE A 130 1.72 -6.35 -8.45
N GLU A 131 2.01 -7.60 -8.09
CA GLU A 131 2.27 -8.64 -9.09
C GLU A 131 1.09 -8.90 -10.03
N GLU A 132 -0.14 -8.71 -9.55
CA GLU A 132 -1.34 -8.90 -10.36
C GLU A 132 -1.73 -7.65 -11.16
N ASN A 133 -1.16 -6.49 -10.83
CA ASN A 133 -1.53 -5.19 -11.39
C ASN A 133 -0.37 -4.45 -12.05
N LYS A 134 0.83 -5.03 -12.12
CA LYS A 134 2.07 -4.40 -12.63
C LYS A 134 1.99 -3.87 -14.07
N ASN A 135 1.01 -4.33 -14.84
CA ASN A 135 0.76 -3.90 -16.22
C ASN A 135 -0.49 -3.02 -16.38
N TRP A 136 -1.13 -2.59 -15.28
CA TRP A 136 -2.38 -1.83 -15.31
C TRP A 136 -2.23 -0.49 -16.04
N ASN A 137 -1.12 0.20 -15.81
CA ASN A 137 -0.78 1.44 -16.50
C ASN A 137 0.73 1.54 -16.75
N PRO A 138 1.20 1.47 -18.01
CA PRO A 138 2.64 1.47 -18.32
C PRO A 138 3.34 2.80 -18.00
N ARG A 139 2.58 3.88 -17.72
CA ARG A 139 3.11 5.18 -17.34
C ARG A 139 3.32 5.34 -15.84
N ILE A 140 2.79 4.42 -15.04
CA ILE A 140 2.86 4.49 -13.58
C ILE A 140 3.84 3.42 -13.11
N GLN A 141 4.88 3.85 -12.41
CA GLN A 141 5.81 2.96 -11.75
C GLN A 141 5.45 2.86 -10.28
N TRP A 142 5.30 1.64 -9.78
CA TRP A 142 5.14 1.41 -8.36
C TRP A 142 5.84 0.15 -7.91
N LYS A 143 6.16 0.11 -6.62
CA LYS A 143 6.85 -1.00 -5.97
C LYS A 143 6.04 -1.37 -4.73
N GLY A 144 5.69 -2.65 -4.60
CA GLY A 144 4.90 -3.12 -3.48
C GLY A 144 3.40 -2.86 -3.64
N ASN A 145 2.65 -3.22 -2.60
CA ASN A 145 1.20 -3.21 -2.63
C ASN A 145 0.66 -1.81 -2.36
N ILE A 146 -0.50 -1.50 -2.94
CA ILE A 146 -1.24 -0.27 -2.65
C ILE A 146 -2.38 -0.62 -1.71
N TYR A 147 -2.61 0.23 -0.71
CA TYR A 147 -3.69 0.05 0.25
C TYR A 147 -4.68 1.19 0.20
N PHE A 148 -5.97 0.86 0.14
CA PHE A 148 -7.06 1.83 0.28
C PHE A 148 -7.86 1.56 1.54
N LEU A 149 -8.41 2.64 2.10
CA LEU A 149 -9.41 2.59 3.13
C LEU A 149 -10.72 3.10 2.55
N LEU A 150 -11.70 2.20 2.42
CA LEU A 150 -13.01 2.51 1.84
C LEU A 150 -14.11 2.18 2.83
N LYS A 151 -15.27 2.83 2.73
CA LYS A 151 -16.43 2.42 3.53
C LYS A 151 -16.94 1.09 3.00
N GLU A 152 -17.38 0.22 3.89
CA GLU A 152 -17.89 -1.10 3.51
C GLU A 152 -19.11 -1.01 2.58
N LYS A 153 -19.93 0.04 2.71
CA LYS A 153 -21.09 0.27 1.84
C LYS A 153 -20.73 0.63 0.39
N ASP A 154 -19.51 1.11 0.14
CA ASP A 154 -19.08 1.66 -1.15
C ASP A 154 -18.34 0.62 -2.00
N ILE A 155 -18.27 -0.62 -1.54
CA ILE A 155 -17.65 -1.75 -2.23
C ILE A 155 -18.67 -2.83 -2.58
N GLU A 156 -18.27 -3.73 -3.46
CA GLU A 156 -18.99 -4.95 -3.79
C GLU A 156 -18.01 -6.13 -3.86
N LEU A 157 -18.37 -7.26 -3.26
CA LEU A 157 -17.56 -8.48 -3.35
C LEU A 157 -17.91 -9.22 -4.63
N ILE A 158 -16.89 -9.59 -5.39
CA ILE A 158 -17.03 -10.37 -6.61
C ILE A 158 -16.92 -11.85 -6.23
N GLN A 159 -18.01 -12.59 -6.42
CA GLN A 159 -18.09 -14.03 -6.19
C GLN A 159 -17.55 -14.83 -7.37
#